data_AF-A0A914ZU34-F1
#
_entry.id   AF-A0A914ZU34-F1
#
_cell.length_a   1.000
_cell.length_b   1.000
_cell.length_c   1.000
_cell.angle_alpha   90.00
_cell.angle_beta   90.00
_cell.angle_gamma   90.00
#
_symmetry.space_group_name_H-M   'P 1'
#
loop_
_entity.id
_entity.type
_entity.pdbx_description
1 polymer ?
#
loop_
_entity_poly.entity_id
_entity_poly.type
_entity_poly.pdbx_seq_one_letter_code
_entity_poly.pdbx_strand_id
1 'polypeptide(L)'
;MTGAGMKKGENGVSSSGDSYFDSTPAQERFPGVPYGPADTNDFRCNHDIARSDYQNNAINVRNCRLVSLIDLNQGSEYVRSKIREYLNTLIDMGVAGFRMDASKHMWPGDLKSILDGVKNLRNDIFGDNQRPFVVHEVIDRGGEAVKLEEYIEIGRYTDFNYGSTIAKAAWREKDFSDLKWWGPGYGYGNLASNDVLAFIDNHDNQRDPHPYVPTYKNGDQYAMCVGFMLAWNYGYPRVISSYYFISSDQGPPNYGPSSNFTVSIKGYSLFLL
;
A
#
# COMPACT_ATOMS: atom_id res chain seq x y z
N MET A 1 6.15 -6.15 -6.17
CA MET A 1 7.37 -5.55 -5.63
C MET A 1 7.59 -5.97 -4.18
N THR A 2 8.80 -6.40 -3.80
CA THR A 2 9.19 -6.61 -2.39
C THR A 2 10.62 -6.17 -2.21
N GLY A 3 10.85 -5.06 -1.52
CA GLY A 3 12.14 -4.40 -1.60
C GLY A 3 13.04 -4.58 -0.39
N ALA A 4 14.09 -5.38 -0.54
CA ALA A 4 15.34 -5.10 0.15
C ALA A 4 16.24 -4.32 -0.82
N GLY A 5 16.78 -3.19 -0.37
CA GLY A 5 17.70 -2.36 -1.15
C GLY A 5 19.18 -2.51 -0.74
N MET A 6 19.47 -3.26 0.32
CA MET A 6 20.82 -3.48 0.86
C MET A 6 20.96 -4.89 1.44
N LYS A 7 22.18 -5.28 1.84
CA LYS A 7 22.40 -6.54 2.54
C LYS A 7 22.08 -6.45 4.03
N LYS A 8 21.62 -7.55 4.65
CA LYS A 8 21.47 -7.62 6.12
C LYS A 8 22.82 -7.33 6.81
N GLY A 9 22.82 -6.38 7.74
CA GLY A 9 23.98 -5.97 8.54
C GLY A 9 24.82 -4.88 7.90
N GLU A 10 24.60 -4.56 6.63
CA GLU A 10 25.26 -3.43 5.96
C GLU A 10 24.64 -2.12 6.43
N ASN A 11 25.45 -1.14 6.83
CA ASN A 11 24.98 0.18 7.32
C ASN A 11 23.90 0.12 8.41
N GLY A 12 23.89 -0.93 9.24
CA GLY A 12 22.89 -1.14 10.29
C GLY A 12 21.53 -1.64 9.79
N VAL A 13 21.41 -2.03 8.52
CA VAL A 13 20.19 -2.60 7.94
C VAL A 13 19.87 -3.95 8.58
N SER A 14 18.60 -4.14 8.94
CA SER A 14 18.07 -5.40 9.50
C SER A 14 16.75 -5.78 8.83
N SER A 15 16.26 -6.99 9.13
CA SER A 15 14.93 -7.47 8.70
C SER A 15 13.99 -7.42 9.89
N SER A 16 12.69 -7.18 9.64
CA SER A 16 11.61 -7.20 10.63
C SER A 16 11.38 -8.58 11.30
N GLY A 17 12.10 -9.63 10.88
CA GLY A 17 12.02 -10.97 11.48
C GLY A 17 13.36 -11.70 11.56
N ASP A 18 14.49 -10.96 11.64
CA ASP A 18 15.85 -11.52 11.74
C ASP A 18 16.29 -12.46 10.60
N SER A 19 15.50 -12.63 9.54
CA SER A 19 15.87 -13.41 8.36
C SER A 19 17.08 -12.81 7.66
N TYR A 20 18.06 -13.64 7.27
CA TYR A 20 19.16 -13.20 6.40
C TYR A 20 18.65 -12.86 5.00
N PHE A 21 19.24 -11.84 4.38
CA PHE A 21 19.06 -11.51 2.97
C PHE A 21 20.30 -10.79 2.43
N ASP A 22 20.51 -10.90 1.12
CA ASP A 22 21.55 -10.21 0.37
C ASP A 22 20.97 -9.73 -0.96
N SER A 23 20.55 -8.46 -1.01
CA SER A 23 19.95 -7.86 -2.21
C SER A 23 20.99 -7.19 -3.12
N THR A 24 22.28 -7.49 -2.92
CA THR A 24 23.33 -7.00 -3.82
C THR A 24 23.01 -7.47 -5.24
N PRO A 25 23.10 -6.61 -6.27
CA PRO A 25 22.88 -7.01 -7.65
C PRO A 25 23.67 -8.26 -8.01
N ALA A 26 23.03 -9.21 -8.70
CA ALA A 26 23.56 -10.53 -9.04
C ALA A 26 23.77 -11.52 -7.86
N GLN A 27 23.48 -11.13 -6.62
CA GLN A 27 23.37 -12.06 -5.48
C GLN A 27 21.89 -12.40 -5.22
N GLU A 28 21.06 -11.40 -4.92
CA GLU A 28 19.60 -11.49 -4.71
C GLU A 28 19.17 -12.72 -3.90
N ARG A 29 19.81 -12.96 -2.75
CA ARG A 29 19.63 -14.17 -1.94
C ARG A 29 18.67 -13.90 -0.78
N PHE A 30 17.54 -14.59 -0.79
CA PHE A 30 16.53 -14.52 0.27
C PHE A 30 16.20 -15.94 0.79
N PRO A 31 17.11 -16.56 1.56
CA PRO A 31 16.99 -17.96 1.97
C PRO A 31 15.78 -18.28 2.85
N GLY A 32 15.14 -17.27 3.47
CA GLY A 32 13.92 -17.47 4.25
C GLY A 32 12.69 -17.86 3.42
N VAL A 33 12.67 -17.54 2.11
CA VAL A 33 11.58 -17.89 1.17
C VAL A 33 11.99 -18.95 0.14
N PRO A 34 13.23 -19.43 0.22
CA PRO A 34 14.28 -19.33 -0.81
C PRO A 34 13.91 -18.64 -2.14
N TYR A 35 14.16 -17.33 -2.25
CA TYR A 35 14.31 -16.66 -3.56
C TYR A 35 15.79 -16.46 -3.94
N GLY A 36 16.03 -16.47 -5.25
CA GLY A 36 17.31 -16.14 -5.88
C GLY A 36 17.14 -15.20 -7.09
N PRO A 37 18.23 -14.92 -7.84
CA PRO A 37 18.19 -14.02 -9.00
C PRO A 37 17.22 -14.43 -10.12
N ALA A 38 16.86 -15.71 -10.22
CA ALA A 38 15.89 -16.18 -11.22
C ALA A 38 14.43 -15.78 -10.88
N ASP A 39 14.18 -15.37 -9.65
CA ASP A 39 12.87 -15.00 -9.13
C ASP A 39 12.60 -13.48 -9.22
N THR A 40 13.57 -12.73 -9.73
CA THR A 40 13.52 -11.27 -9.84
C THR A 40 13.33 -10.83 -11.30
N ASN A 41 12.96 -9.58 -11.51
CA ASN A 41 12.82 -8.96 -12.82
C ASN A 41 14.14 -8.36 -13.36
N ASP A 42 15.27 -8.59 -12.69
CA ASP A 42 16.58 -8.03 -13.11
C ASP A 42 16.98 -8.43 -14.53
N PHE A 43 16.57 -9.62 -15.00
CA PHE A 43 16.77 -10.04 -16.39
C PHE A 43 15.97 -9.21 -17.41
N ARG A 44 14.91 -8.50 -16.97
CA ARG A 44 14.11 -7.57 -17.77
C ARG A 44 14.60 -6.14 -17.58
N CYS A 45 14.83 -5.73 -16.34
CA CYS A 45 15.27 -4.40 -15.95
C CYS A 45 15.97 -4.42 -14.59
N ASN A 46 17.27 -4.08 -14.57
CA ASN A 46 18.11 -4.11 -13.37
C ASN A 46 18.52 -2.70 -12.88
N HIS A 47 17.77 -1.67 -13.29
CA HIS A 47 17.98 -0.29 -12.88
C HIS A 47 16.73 0.28 -12.21
N ASP A 48 16.88 1.47 -11.62
CA ASP A 48 15.77 2.16 -10.99
C ASP A 48 14.79 2.73 -12.02
N ILE A 49 13.50 2.74 -11.67
CA ILE A 49 12.45 3.44 -12.42
C ILE A 49 12.83 4.92 -12.52
N ALA A 50 12.96 5.44 -13.73
CA ALA A 50 13.23 6.84 -13.95
C ALA A 50 11.96 7.68 -13.79
N ARG A 51 12.10 8.95 -13.40
CA ARG A 51 10.94 9.86 -13.28
C ARG A 51 10.12 9.95 -14.56
N SER A 52 10.78 9.92 -15.73
CA SER A 52 10.14 9.93 -17.06
C SER A 52 9.24 8.72 -17.30
N ASP A 53 9.59 7.57 -16.74
CA ASP A 53 8.87 6.32 -16.99
C ASP A 53 7.43 6.38 -16.50
N TYR A 54 7.19 7.11 -15.40
CA TYR A 54 5.83 7.33 -14.90
C TYR A 54 4.94 8.09 -15.88
N GLN A 55 5.49 8.90 -16.80
CA GLN A 55 4.70 9.58 -17.81
C GLN A 55 4.59 8.81 -19.12
N ASN A 56 5.58 8.00 -19.49
CA ASN A 56 5.68 7.46 -20.85
C ASN A 56 6.02 5.96 -20.96
N ASN A 57 6.27 5.26 -19.86
CA ASN A 57 6.73 3.86 -19.90
C ASN A 57 6.21 3.01 -18.73
N ALA A 58 4.97 2.53 -18.86
CA ALA A 58 4.35 1.62 -17.90
C ALA A 58 5.12 0.29 -17.72
N ILE A 59 5.88 -0.15 -18.74
CA ILE A 59 6.68 -1.39 -18.66
C ILE A 59 7.80 -1.22 -17.65
N ASN A 60 8.52 -0.10 -17.69
CA ASN A 60 9.57 0.19 -16.71
C ASN A 60 8.97 0.33 -15.31
N VAL A 61 7.84 1.02 -15.16
CA VAL A 61 7.17 1.19 -13.86
C VAL A 61 6.85 -0.16 -13.20
N ARG A 62 6.58 -1.22 -13.98
CA ARG A 62 6.19 -2.56 -13.48
C ARG A 62 7.30 -3.60 -13.44
N ASN A 63 8.44 -3.37 -14.10
CA ASN A 63 9.51 -4.35 -14.21
C ASN A 63 10.85 -3.86 -13.64
N CYS A 64 11.03 -2.55 -13.46
CA CYS A 64 12.26 -1.96 -12.92
C CYS A 64 12.16 -1.77 -11.41
N ARG A 65 13.29 -1.47 -10.77
CA ARG A 65 13.39 -1.33 -9.31
C ARG A 65 12.79 0.00 -8.85
N LEU A 66 11.92 -0.01 -7.85
CA LEU A 66 11.47 1.21 -7.18
C LEU A 66 12.51 1.57 -6.12
N VAL A 67 13.22 2.69 -6.28
CA VAL A 67 14.23 3.16 -5.31
C VAL A 67 15.22 2.06 -4.87
N SER A 68 15.77 1.32 -5.84
CA SER A 68 16.73 0.22 -5.67
C SER A 68 16.19 -1.03 -4.97
N LEU A 69 14.89 -1.10 -4.74
CA LEU A 69 14.23 -2.30 -4.22
C LEU A 69 14.22 -3.42 -5.27
N ILE A 70 14.70 -4.61 -4.89
CA ILE A 70 14.62 -5.80 -5.76
C ILE A 70 13.18 -6.05 -6.18
N ASP A 71 12.97 -6.16 -7.48
CA ASP A 71 11.64 -6.39 -8.03
C ASP A 71 11.42 -7.87 -8.32
N LEU A 72 10.47 -8.50 -7.64
CA LEU A 72 10.12 -9.91 -7.87
C LEU A 72 9.41 -10.07 -9.22
N ASN A 73 9.72 -11.15 -9.93
CA ASN A 73 9.03 -11.52 -11.16
C ASN A 73 7.72 -12.25 -10.84
N GLN A 74 6.62 -11.51 -10.64
CA GLN A 74 5.31 -12.14 -10.42
C GLN A 74 4.77 -12.83 -11.68
N GLY A 75 5.44 -12.74 -12.84
CA GLY A 75 5.15 -13.58 -14.00
C GLY A 75 5.55 -15.06 -13.80
N SER A 76 6.41 -15.35 -12.82
CA SER A 76 6.84 -16.70 -12.47
C SER A 76 5.81 -17.40 -11.58
N GLU A 77 5.40 -18.61 -11.95
CA GLU A 77 4.49 -19.41 -11.14
C GLU A 77 5.10 -19.76 -9.77
N TYR A 78 6.42 -19.95 -9.69
CA TYR A 78 7.09 -20.17 -8.42
C TYR A 78 6.90 -18.97 -7.47
N VAL A 79 7.15 -17.76 -7.97
CA VAL A 79 6.96 -16.51 -7.20
C VAL A 79 5.50 -16.33 -6.79
N ARG A 80 4.54 -16.51 -7.71
CA ARG A 80 3.11 -16.44 -7.37
C ARG A 80 2.72 -17.47 -6.32
N SER A 81 3.24 -18.70 -6.40
CA SER A 81 2.94 -19.76 -5.43
C SER A 81 3.39 -19.41 -4.02
N LYS A 82 4.59 -18.82 -3.88
CA LYS A 82 5.12 -18.36 -2.59
C LYS A 82 4.34 -17.19 -2.02
N ILE A 83 3.91 -16.25 -2.86
CA ILE A 83 3.01 -15.16 -2.42
C ILE A 83 1.67 -15.73 -1.95
N ARG A 84 1.05 -16.66 -2.71
CA ARG A 84 -0.22 -17.29 -2.33
C ARG A 84 -0.08 -18.11 -1.04
N GLU A 85 1.02 -18.84 -0.85
CA GLU A 85 1.31 -19.57 0.39
C GLU A 85 1.29 -18.63 1.61
N TYR A 86 1.96 -17.48 1.49
CA TYR A 86 1.96 -16.45 2.52
C TYR A 86 0.55 -15.88 2.78
N LEU A 87 -0.17 -15.46 1.73
CA LEU A 87 -1.52 -14.91 1.88
C LEU A 87 -2.51 -15.93 2.47
N ASN A 88 -2.42 -17.20 2.04
CA ASN A 88 -3.26 -18.27 2.57
C ASN A 88 -2.96 -18.55 4.05
N THR A 89 -1.69 -18.46 4.45
CA THR A 89 -1.31 -18.59 5.87
C THR A 89 -1.97 -17.50 6.70
N LEU A 90 -2.00 -16.26 6.20
CA LEU A 90 -2.72 -15.17 6.87
C LEU A 90 -4.23 -15.46 6.94
N ILE A 91 -4.84 -15.96 5.85
CA ILE A 91 -6.27 -16.33 5.88
C ILE A 91 -6.56 -17.40 6.95
N ASP A 92 -5.66 -18.38 7.16
CA ASP A 92 -5.81 -19.34 8.27
C ASP A 92 -5.76 -18.66 9.65
N MET A 93 -4.95 -17.61 9.78
CA MET A 93 -4.88 -16.80 11.00
C MET A 93 -6.14 -15.93 11.22
N GLY A 94 -7.04 -15.85 10.24
CA GLY A 94 -8.33 -15.15 10.36
C GLY A 94 -8.33 -13.72 9.83
N VAL A 95 -7.38 -13.35 8.97
CA VAL A 95 -7.41 -12.05 8.29
C VAL A 95 -8.63 -11.95 7.37
N ALA A 96 -9.25 -10.77 7.26
CA ALA A 96 -10.41 -10.55 6.39
C ALA A 96 -10.03 -10.11 4.96
N GLY A 97 -8.78 -9.69 4.76
CA GLY A 97 -8.38 -9.04 3.51
C GLY A 97 -6.95 -8.50 3.53
N PHE A 98 -6.58 -7.84 2.44
CA PHE A 98 -5.23 -7.36 2.18
C PHE A 98 -5.22 -5.96 1.57
N ARG A 99 -4.31 -5.12 2.05
CA ARG A 99 -3.83 -3.93 1.34
C ARG A 99 -2.58 -4.34 0.56
N MET A 100 -2.69 -4.34 -0.76
CA MET A 100 -1.63 -4.72 -1.69
C MET A 100 -0.74 -3.49 -1.95
N ASP A 101 0.39 -3.45 -1.24
CA ASP A 101 1.45 -2.45 -1.38
C ASP A 101 1.95 -2.32 -2.82
N ALA A 102 2.27 -1.09 -3.25
CA ALA A 102 2.93 -0.81 -4.52
C ALA A 102 2.26 -1.51 -5.73
N SER A 103 0.93 -1.62 -5.75
CA SER A 103 0.20 -2.33 -6.82
C SER A 103 0.43 -1.71 -8.19
N LYS A 104 0.63 -0.39 -8.26
CA LYS A 104 1.06 0.33 -9.47
C LYS A 104 2.29 -0.30 -10.16
N HIS A 105 3.18 -0.87 -9.36
CA HIS A 105 4.43 -1.50 -9.80
C HIS A 105 4.31 -2.99 -10.08
N MET A 106 3.09 -3.53 -10.15
CA MET A 106 2.83 -4.92 -10.50
C MET A 106 1.84 -4.97 -11.65
N TRP A 107 1.95 -5.98 -12.49
CA TRP A 107 0.98 -6.21 -13.56
C TRP A 107 -0.36 -6.64 -12.97
N PRO A 108 -1.48 -6.01 -13.38
CA PRO A 108 -2.82 -6.41 -12.94
C PRO A 108 -3.12 -7.89 -13.18
N GLY A 109 -2.65 -8.46 -14.30
CA GLY A 109 -2.81 -9.88 -14.61
C GLY A 109 -2.08 -10.82 -13.64
N ASP A 110 -0.90 -10.43 -13.17
CA ASP A 110 -0.15 -11.21 -12.18
C ASP A 110 -0.82 -11.13 -10.81
N LEU A 111 -1.27 -9.94 -10.41
CA LEU A 111 -2.06 -9.72 -9.19
C LEU A 111 -3.35 -10.53 -9.22
N LYS A 112 -4.08 -10.51 -10.34
CA LYS A 112 -5.28 -11.32 -10.53
C LYS A 112 -4.97 -12.81 -10.34
N SER A 113 -3.90 -13.31 -10.96
CA SER A 113 -3.50 -14.71 -10.87
C SER A 113 -3.14 -15.14 -9.44
N ILE A 114 -2.58 -14.22 -8.64
CA ILE A 114 -2.32 -14.44 -7.22
C ILE A 114 -3.65 -14.48 -6.45
N LEU A 115 -4.50 -13.47 -6.62
CA LEU A 115 -5.76 -13.29 -5.88
C LEU A 115 -6.82 -14.33 -6.23
N ASP A 116 -6.88 -14.81 -7.47
CA ASP A 116 -7.78 -15.91 -7.85
C ASP A 116 -7.35 -17.23 -7.17
N GLY A 117 -6.04 -17.40 -6.92
CA GLY A 117 -5.48 -18.62 -6.35
C GLY A 117 -5.43 -18.67 -4.83
N VAL A 118 -5.80 -17.61 -4.10
CA VAL A 118 -5.96 -17.69 -2.64
C VAL A 118 -7.28 -18.37 -2.28
N LYS A 119 -7.34 -18.96 -1.10
CA LYS A 119 -8.56 -19.61 -0.59
C LYS A 119 -9.63 -18.59 -0.18
N ASN A 120 -10.84 -19.11 0.07
CA ASN A 120 -11.89 -18.35 0.73
C ASN A 120 -11.50 -18.07 2.18
N LEU A 121 -12.08 -17.00 2.73
CA LEU A 121 -11.95 -16.65 4.14
C LEU A 121 -12.45 -17.79 5.02
N ARG A 122 -11.96 -17.79 6.27
CA ARG A 122 -12.38 -18.73 7.30
C ARG A 122 -13.88 -18.71 7.51
N ASN A 123 -14.53 -19.83 7.22
CA ASN A 123 -15.98 -19.94 7.27
C ASN A 123 -16.53 -19.79 8.70
N ASP A 124 -15.76 -20.20 9.71
CA ASP A 124 -16.12 -20.08 11.13
C ASP A 124 -16.17 -18.63 11.63
N ILE A 125 -15.56 -17.68 10.92
CA ILE A 125 -15.56 -16.25 11.25
C ILE A 125 -16.44 -15.46 10.28
N PHE A 126 -16.32 -15.73 8.98
CA PHE A 126 -16.89 -14.90 7.92
C PHE A 126 -18.09 -15.53 7.19
N GLY A 127 -18.37 -16.81 7.44
CA GLY A 127 -19.38 -17.58 6.71
C GLY A 127 -18.85 -18.20 5.41
N ASP A 128 -19.70 -19.01 4.77
CA ASP A 128 -19.29 -19.80 3.62
C ASP A 128 -19.00 -18.94 2.38
N ASN A 129 -18.01 -19.38 1.60
CA ASN A 129 -17.67 -18.85 0.29
C ASN A 129 -17.32 -17.34 0.22
N GLN A 130 -16.91 -16.74 1.35
CA GLN A 130 -16.45 -15.36 1.35
C GLN A 130 -15.04 -15.23 0.79
N ARG A 131 -14.81 -14.28 -0.11
CA ARG A 131 -13.48 -13.93 -0.64
C ARG A 131 -12.82 -12.85 0.21
N PRO A 132 -11.47 -12.80 0.30
CA PRO A 132 -10.78 -11.73 0.99
C PRO A 132 -11.11 -10.36 0.40
N PHE A 133 -11.28 -9.35 1.27
CA PHE A 133 -11.34 -7.95 0.85
C PHE A 133 -9.97 -7.50 0.33
N VAL A 134 -9.91 -6.82 -0.82
CA VAL A 134 -8.64 -6.41 -1.42
C VAL A 134 -8.68 -4.92 -1.74
N VAL A 135 -7.62 -4.21 -1.34
CA VAL A 135 -7.34 -2.84 -1.77
C VAL A 135 -5.94 -2.78 -2.39
N HIS A 136 -5.84 -2.16 -3.55
CA HIS A 136 -4.60 -1.89 -4.25
C HIS A 136 -4.10 -0.49 -3.98
N GLU A 137 -2.84 -0.37 -3.58
CA GLU A 137 -2.17 0.91 -3.62
C GLU A 137 -1.78 1.27 -5.05
N VAL A 138 -2.50 2.21 -5.64
CA VAL A 138 -2.19 2.76 -6.95
C VAL A 138 -2.20 4.28 -6.85
N ILE A 139 -1.00 4.87 -6.74
CA ILE A 139 -0.85 6.32 -6.79
C ILE A 139 -0.95 6.75 -8.25
N ASP A 140 -2.14 7.15 -8.67
CA ASP A 140 -2.39 7.76 -9.97
C ASP A 140 -3.20 9.05 -9.79
N ARG A 141 -2.53 10.18 -9.97
CA ARG A 141 -3.10 11.53 -9.81
C ARG A 141 -3.39 12.20 -11.16
N GLY A 142 -3.40 11.41 -12.24
CA GLY A 142 -3.60 11.87 -13.61
C GLY A 142 -2.30 12.09 -14.38
N GLY A 143 -2.35 11.86 -15.69
CA GLY A 143 -1.22 12.11 -16.60
C GLY A 143 -0.11 11.06 -16.57
N GLU A 144 -0.29 9.94 -15.86
CA GLU A 144 0.71 8.87 -15.78
C GLU A 144 0.45 7.71 -16.76
N ALA A 145 1.47 6.92 -17.04
CA ALA A 145 1.42 5.80 -17.98
C ALA A 145 0.67 4.57 -17.43
N VAL A 146 0.71 4.37 -16.11
CA VAL A 146 -0.08 3.34 -15.41
C VAL A 146 -1.37 3.98 -14.91
N LYS A 147 -2.49 3.31 -15.16
CA LYS A 147 -3.84 3.80 -14.84
C LYS A 147 -4.46 3.01 -13.71
N LEU A 148 -5.10 3.71 -12.77
CA LEU A 148 -5.82 3.04 -11.67
C LEU A 148 -6.98 2.18 -12.16
N GLU A 149 -7.57 2.54 -13.31
CA GLU A 149 -8.67 1.80 -13.95
C GLU A 149 -8.27 0.36 -14.30
N GLU A 150 -6.96 0.09 -14.44
CA GLU A 150 -6.46 -1.26 -14.72
C GLU A 150 -6.64 -2.23 -13.52
N TYR A 151 -6.96 -1.72 -12.33
CA TYR A 151 -7.01 -2.50 -11.07
C TYR A 151 -8.41 -2.69 -10.51
N ILE A 152 -9.44 -2.06 -11.07
CA ILE A 152 -10.81 -2.05 -10.49
C ILE A 152 -11.49 -3.43 -10.50
N GLU A 153 -11.14 -4.28 -11.48
CA GLU A 153 -11.69 -5.64 -11.58
C GLU A 153 -11.06 -6.63 -10.59
N ILE A 154 -10.02 -6.23 -9.86
CA ILE A 154 -9.27 -7.09 -8.93
C ILE A 154 -9.31 -6.62 -7.48
N GLY A 155 -10.01 -5.53 -7.20
CA GLY A 155 -10.21 -5.01 -5.87
C GLY A 155 -10.49 -3.52 -5.89
N ARG A 156 -10.59 -2.94 -4.69
CA ARG A 156 -10.62 -1.47 -4.55
C ARG A 156 -9.25 -0.87 -4.81
N TYR A 157 -9.17 0.43 -5.03
CA TYR A 157 -7.91 1.17 -5.08
C TYR A 157 -7.91 2.33 -4.08
N THR A 158 -6.73 2.71 -3.61
CA THR A 158 -6.51 3.90 -2.80
C THR A 158 -6.68 5.17 -3.64
N ASP A 159 -7.69 6.00 -3.36
CA ASP A 159 -7.86 7.28 -4.07
C ASP A 159 -7.01 8.37 -3.40
N PHE A 160 -5.82 8.61 -3.96
CA PHE A 160 -4.89 9.65 -3.50
C PHE A 160 -5.36 11.08 -3.80
N ASN A 161 -6.42 11.28 -4.59
CA ASN A 161 -7.01 12.60 -4.80
C ASN A 161 -8.09 12.92 -3.74
N TYR A 162 -8.61 11.90 -3.04
CA TYR A 162 -9.71 12.03 -2.08
C TYR A 162 -9.42 13.05 -0.97
N GLY A 163 -8.39 12.79 -0.17
CA GLY A 163 -7.98 13.68 0.92
C GLY A 163 -7.65 15.09 0.44
N SER A 164 -6.96 15.21 -0.70
CA SER A 164 -6.58 16.51 -1.27
C SER A 164 -7.79 17.34 -1.72
N THR A 165 -8.88 16.69 -2.11
CA THR A 165 -10.13 17.35 -2.53
C THR A 165 -10.84 17.99 -1.33
N ILE A 166 -10.94 17.25 -0.22
CA ILE A 166 -11.53 17.79 1.03
C ILE A 166 -10.61 18.82 1.67
N ALA A 167 -9.29 18.60 1.62
CA ALA A 167 -8.28 19.51 2.16
C ALA A 167 -8.43 20.94 1.60
N LYS A 168 -8.67 21.07 0.29
CA LYS A 168 -8.92 22.38 -0.35
C LYS A 168 -10.10 23.12 0.25
N ALA A 169 -11.18 22.42 0.59
CA ALA A 169 -12.31 23.03 1.27
C ALA A 169 -11.94 23.43 2.71
N ALA A 170 -11.22 22.56 3.43
CA ALA A 170 -10.77 22.82 4.80
C ALA A 170 -9.78 24.00 4.90
N TRP A 171 -8.97 24.22 3.87
CA TRP A 171 -8.04 25.34 3.75
C TRP A 171 -8.67 26.60 3.17
N ARG A 172 -9.98 26.59 2.90
CA ARG A 172 -10.73 27.72 2.31
C ARG A 172 -10.24 28.11 0.91
N GLU A 173 -9.62 27.18 0.19
CA GLU A 173 -9.31 27.32 -1.24
C GLU A 173 -10.55 27.02 -2.11
N LYS A 174 -11.52 26.28 -1.55
CA LYS A 174 -12.84 25.99 -2.11
C LYS A 174 -13.90 26.07 -1.02
N ASP A 175 -15.16 26.16 -1.42
CA ASP A 175 -16.29 26.06 -0.49
C ASP A 175 -16.69 24.58 -0.30
N PHE A 176 -17.08 24.17 0.89
CA PHE A 176 -17.63 22.83 1.11
C PHE A 176 -18.90 22.58 0.28
N SER A 177 -19.64 23.64 -0.06
CA SER A 177 -20.81 23.57 -0.94
C SER A 177 -20.46 23.12 -2.36
N ASP A 178 -19.20 23.25 -2.81
CA ASP A 178 -18.73 22.72 -4.08
C ASP A 178 -18.67 21.18 -4.08
N LEU A 179 -18.54 20.56 -2.89
CA LEU A 179 -18.47 19.10 -2.74
C LEU A 179 -19.84 18.43 -2.77
N LYS A 180 -20.94 19.17 -2.94
CA LYS A 180 -22.30 18.60 -3.01
C LYS A 180 -22.50 17.57 -4.14
N TRP A 181 -21.66 17.65 -5.18
CA TRP A 181 -21.66 16.72 -6.31
C TRP A 181 -20.49 15.75 -6.30
N TRP A 182 -19.75 15.68 -5.19
CA TRP A 182 -18.55 14.88 -5.14
C TRP A 182 -18.88 13.39 -5.11
N GLY A 183 -18.33 12.68 -6.10
CA GLY A 183 -18.54 11.26 -6.32
C GLY A 183 -17.96 10.83 -7.67
N PRO A 184 -18.49 9.76 -8.28
CA PRO A 184 -18.01 9.25 -9.56
C PRO A 184 -18.00 10.33 -10.65
N GLY A 185 -16.88 10.48 -11.36
CA GLY A 185 -16.69 11.46 -12.42
C GLY A 185 -16.29 12.88 -11.95
N TYR A 186 -16.24 13.13 -10.65
CA TYR A 186 -15.78 14.42 -10.11
C TYR A 186 -14.24 14.50 -10.15
N GLY A 187 -13.69 14.99 -11.26
CA GLY A 187 -12.24 15.04 -11.46
C GLY A 187 -11.63 13.68 -11.80
N TYR A 188 -10.31 13.63 -11.93
CA TYR A 188 -9.60 12.41 -12.29
C TYR A 188 -9.61 11.38 -11.15
N GLY A 189 -9.71 10.10 -11.51
CA GLY A 189 -9.54 8.98 -10.58
C GLY A 189 -10.68 8.78 -9.57
N ASN A 190 -11.80 9.50 -9.72
CA ASN A 190 -13.00 9.31 -8.92
C ASN A 190 -13.96 8.37 -9.69
N LEU A 191 -13.80 7.06 -9.49
CA LEU A 191 -14.61 6.02 -10.14
C LEU A 191 -15.82 5.65 -9.29
N ALA A 192 -16.36 4.44 -9.47
CA ALA A 192 -17.53 4.01 -8.71
C ALA A 192 -17.19 3.90 -7.22
N SER A 193 -18.17 4.25 -6.36
CA SER A 193 -17.96 4.27 -4.90
C SER A 193 -17.54 2.91 -4.32
N ASN A 194 -17.90 1.81 -4.98
CA ASN A 194 -17.51 0.45 -4.60
C ASN A 194 -16.07 0.09 -4.98
N ASP A 195 -15.39 0.92 -5.77
CA ASP A 195 -14.00 0.70 -6.20
C ASP A 195 -13.03 1.53 -5.35
N VAL A 196 -13.50 2.56 -4.66
CA VAL A 196 -12.64 3.51 -3.93
C VAL A 196 -12.42 3.07 -2.48
N LEU A 197 -11.16 3.09 -2.04
CA LEU A 197 -10.77 3.25 -0.64
C LEU A 197 -10.44 4.73 -0.40
N ALA A 198 -11.28 5.37 0.41
CA ALA A 198 -11.19 6.78 0.78
C ALA A 198 -10.31 6.98 2.02
N PHE A 199 -9.49 8.02 2.04
CA PHE A 199 -8.70 8.42 3.21
C PHE A 199 -8.33 9.90 3.11
N ILE A 200 -8.09 10.55 4.27
CA ILE A 200 -7.59 11.93 4.32
C ILE A 200 -6.08 11.95 4.14
N ASP A 201 -5.38 11.20 4.97
CA ASP A 201 -3.94 10.96 4.92
C ASP A 201 -3.64 9.46 5.07
N ASN A 202 -2.43 9.06 4.72
CA ASN A 202 -1.90 7.72 4.91
C ASN A 202 -0.52 7.81 5.59
N HIS A 203 0.09 6.66 5.83
CA HIS A 203 1.38 6.60 6.54
C HIS A 203 2.54 7.23 5.76
N ASP A 204 2.44 7.31 4.43
CA ASP A 204 3.45 7.93 3.57
C ASP A 204 3.26 9.45 3.48
N ASN A 205 2.09 9.91 3.00
CA ASN A 205 1.88 11.31 2.67
C ASN A 205 1.83 12.23 3.91
N GLN A 206 1.56 11.68 5.10
CA GLN A 206 1.68 12.44 6.34
C GLN A 206 3.13 12.76 6.72
N ARG A 207 4.09 12.02 6.15
CA ARG A 207 5.54 12.17 6.34
C ARG A 207 6.22 12.94 5.22
N ASP A 208 5.49 13.30 4.17
CA ASP A 208 6.02 14.14 3.10
C ASP A 208 6.60 15.45 3.69
N PRO A 209 7.73 15.97 3.16
CA PRO A 209 8.25 17.27 3.59
C PRO A 209 7.25 18.42 3.39
N HIS A 210 6.36 18.27 2.41
CA HIS A 210 5.28 19.21 2.09
C HIS A 210 3.98 18.44 1.83
N PRO A 211 3.28 17.99 2.89
CA PRO A 211 2.05 17.23 2.74
C PRO A 211 0.98 18.05 2.00
N TYR A 212 0.36 17.44 1.00
CA TYR A 212 -0.76 18.03 0.26
C TYR A 212 -2.13 17.67 0.86
N VAL A 213 -2.13 17.13 2.09
CA VAL A 213 -3.29 16.77 2.90
C VAL A 213 -3.05 17.21 4.34
N PRO A 214 -4.09 17.56 5.12
CA PRO A 214 -3.93 17.79 6.55
C PRO A 214 -3.63 16.46 7.26
N THR A 215 -2.89 16.56 8.36
CA THR A 215 -2.54 15.43 9.24
C THR A 215 -2.98 15.75 10.68
N TYR A 216 -2.76 14.83 11.62
CA TYR A 216 -2.99 15.12 13.05
C TYR A 216 -2.27 16.40 13.55
N LYS A 217 -1.19 16.85 12.88
CA LYS A 217 -0.47 18.09 13.21
C LYS A 217 -1.25 19.37 12.87
N ASN A 218 -2.33 19.27 12.09
CA ASN A 218 -3.17 20.39 11.66
C ASN A 218 -4.44 20.58 12.51
N GLY A 219 -4.61 19.83 13.60
CA GLY A 219 -5.69 20.01 14.57
C GLY A 219 -7.09 20.00 13.95
N ASP A 220 -7.87 21.06 14.17
CA ASP A 220 -9.27 21.17 13.73
C ASP A 220 -9.48 20.99 12.23
N GLN A 221 -8.51 21.40 11.39
CA GLN A 221 -8.61 21.21 9.93
C GLN A 221 -8.63 19.73 9.56
N TYR A 222 -7.82 18.92 10.24
CA TYR A 222 -7.79 17.47 10.04
C TYR A 222 -9.06 16.81 10.56
N ALA A 223 -9.50 17.18 11.78
CA ALA A 223 -10.75 16.68 12.36
C ALA A 223 -11.96 16.98 11.47
N MET A 224 -12.03 18.17 10.86
CA MET A 224 -13.07 18.55 9.92
C MET A 224 -13.04 17.69 8.64
N CYS A 225 -11.85 17.40 8.09
CA CYS A 225 -11.73 16.53 6.91
C CYS A 225 -12.19 15.10 7.21
N VAL A 226 -11.75 14.53 8.35
CA VAL A 226 -12.16 13.20 8.78
C VAL A 226 -13.66 13.16 9.05
N GLY A 227 -14.21 14.16 9.72
CA GLY A 227 -15.65 14.29 9.95
C GLY A 227 -16.46 14.33 8.66
N PHE A 228 -15.98 15.09 7.66
CA PHE A 228 -16.60 15.12 6.33
C PHE A 228 -16.55 13.75 5.65
N MET A 229 -15.39 13.09 5.61
CA MET A 229 -15.23 11.76 5.00
C MET A 229 -16.16 10.71 5.64
N LEU A 230 -16.35 10.74 6.96
CA LEU A 230 -17.23 9.79 7.65
C LEU A 230 -18.72 10.12 7.46
N ALA A 231 -19.07 11.38 7.19
CA ALA A 231 -20.44 11.80 6.92
C ALA A 231 -20.83 11.66 5.44
N TRP A 232 -19.86 11.67 4.52
CA TRP A 232 -20.08 11.60 3.08
C TRP A 232 -20.06 10.15 2.58
N ASN A 233 -21.06 9.75 1.79
CA ASN A 233 -21.31 8.36 1.40
C ASN A 233 -20.57 7.93 0.12
N TYR A 234 -19.37 8.45 -0.11
CA TYR A 234 -18.55 8.12 -1.28
C TYR A 234 -17.22 7.47 -0.88
N GLY A 235 -16.97 6.28 -1.41
CA GLY A 235 -15.83 5.43 -1.11
C GLY A 235 -15.98 4.62 0.18
N TYR A 236 -15.04 3.69 0.41
CA TYR A 236 -14.92 2.97 1.69
C TYR A 236 -13.93 3.73 2.59
N PRO A 237 -14.36 4.31 3.72
CA PRO A 237 -13.50 5.18 4.51
C PRO A 237 -12.46 4.39 5.32
N ARG A 238 -11.21 4.87 5.29
CA ARG A 238 -10.12 4.46 6.17
C ARG A 238 -9.66 5.65 6.99
N VAL A 239 -9.58 5.45 8.31
CA VAL A 239 -9.02 6.42 9.25
C VAL A 239 -7.64 5.94 9.70
N ILE A 240 -6.62 6.79 9.60
CA ILE A 240 -5.29 6.47 10.09
C ILE A 240 -5.19 6.66 11.62
N SER A 241 -4.39 5.82 12.26
CA SER A 241 -3.95 6.00 13.64
C SER A 241 -2.42 6.01 13.67
N SER A 242 -1.84 7.19 13.95
CA SER A 242 -0.40 7.42 13.89
C SER A 242 0.25 7.53 15.26
N TYR A 243 1.57 7.36 15.31
CA TYR A 243 2.40 7.80 16.42
C TYR A 243 3.00 9.18 16.14
N TYR A 244 3.36 9.92 17.20
CA TYR A 244 4.02 11.21 17.06
C TYR A 244 5.43 11.04 16.47
N PHE A 245 5.76 11.85 15.46
CA PHE A 245 7.09 11.85 14.83
C PHE A 245 7.54 13.26 14.45
N ILE A 246 8.85 13.48 14.53
CA ILE A 246 9.52 14.73 14.15
C ILE A 246 10.24 14.56 12.81
N SER A 247 10.87 13.39 12.58
CA SER A 247 11.54 13.05 11.32
C SER A 247 10.71 12.05 10.50
N SER A 248 10.79 12.13 9.17
CA SER A 248 10.13 11.20 8.24
C SER A 248 10.53 9.75 8.51
N ASP A 249 11.82 9.53 8.79
CA ASP A 249 12.42 8.19 8.93
C ASP A 249 12.33 7.67 10.37
N GLN A 250 11.68 8.42 11.26
CA GLN A 250 11.54 8.03 12.65
C GLN A 250 10.59 6.82 12.76
N GLY A 251 11.15 5.71 13.24
CA GLY A 251 10.39 4.51 13.60
C GLY A 251 9.42 4.74 14.76
N PRO A 252 8.51 3.77 15.02
CA PRO A 252 7.58 3.85 16.13
C PRO A 252 8.34 3.86 17.48
N PRO A 253 7.69 4.32 18.57
CA PRO A 253 8.24 4.17 19.91
C PRO A 253 8.64 2.71 20.19
N ASN A 254 9.93 2.48 20.43
CA ASN A 254 10.54 1.16 20.63
C ASN A 254 10.94 0.89 22.10
N TYR A 255 10.72 1.88 22.97
CA TYR A 255 10.81 1.74 24.42
C TYR A 255 9.43 1.98 25.02
N GLY A 256 8.88 0.97 25.69
CA GLY A 256 7.69 1.16 26.51
C GLY A 256 8.00 2.06 27.71
N PRO A 257 6.99 2.72 28.32
CA PRO A 257 7.16 3.39 29.59
C PRO A 257 7.68 2.42 30.66
N SER A 258 8.51 2.92 31.59
CA SER A 258 9.21 2.13 32.62
C SER A 258 8.28 1.38 33.59
N SER A 259 6.96 1.60 33.52
CA SER A 259 5.98 0.84 34.27
C SER A 259 4.68 0.67 33.46
N ASN A 260 4.15 -0.57 33.52
CA ASN A 260 2.75 -0.94 33.33
C ASN A 260 2.12 -1.03 31.94
N PHE A 261 2.84 -1.01 30.82
CA PHE A 261 2.33 -1.64 29.59
C PHE A 261 3.49 -2.23 28.78
N THR A 262 3.65 -3.55 28.84
CA THR A 262 4.45 -4.26 27.83
C THR A 262 3.72 -4.09 26.50
N VAL A 263 4.32 -3.40 25.53
CA VAL A 263 3.99 -3.67 24.11
C VAL A 263 4.57 -5.04 23.80
N SER A 264 3.89 -6.07 24.28
CA SER A 264 4.15 -7.42 23.83
C SER A 264 3.38 -7.52 22.53
N ILE A 265 4.06 -7.53 21.40
CA ILE A 265 3.49 -8.03 20.16
C ILE A 265 3.38 -9.56 20.35
N LYS A 266 2.44 -9.97 21.19
CA LYS A 266 1.97 -11.35 21.29
C LYS A 266 0.79 -11.45 20.35
N GLY A 267 1.07 -11.83 19.10
CA GLY A 267 0.15 -12.58 18.26
C GLY A 267 -1.28 -12.06 18.05
N TYR A 268 -1.55 -10.76 18.20
CA TYR A 268 -2.84 -10.18 17.80
C TYR A 268 -2.62 -9.12 16.74
N SER A 269 -3.23 -9.40 15.58
CA SER A 269 -3.20 -8.58 14.40
C SER A 269 -3.84 -7.22 14.68
N LEU A 270 -3.03 -6.17 14.72
CA LEU A 270 -3.53 -4.81 14.57
C LEU A 270 -3.79 -4.63 13.07
N PHE A 271 -5.03 -4.91 12.65
CA PHE A 271 -5.50 -4.57 11.32
C PHE A 271 -5.62 -3.05 11.20
N LEU A 272 -4.54 -2.43 10.75
CA LEU A 272 -4.62 -1.14 10.07
C LEU A 272 -4.73 -1.48 8.58
N LEU A 273 -5.97 -1.50 8.08
CA LEU A 273 -6.19 -1.15 6.67
C LEU A 273 -5.70 0.27 6.46
#